data_AF-A0AAV4ZH03-F1
#
_entry.id   AF-A0AAV4ZH03-F1
#
_cell.length_a   1.000
_cell.length_b   1.000
_cell.length_c   1.000
_cell.angle_alpha   90.00
_cell.angle_beta   90.00
_cell.angle_gamma   90.00
#
_symmetry.space_group_name_H-M   'P 1'
#
loop_
_entity.id
_entity.type
_entity.pdbx_description
1 polymer ?
#
loop_
_entity_poly.entity_id
_entity_poly.type
_entity_poly.pdbx_seq_one_letter_code
_entity_poly.pdbx_strand_id
1 'polypeptide(L)' 'MASTRAMIGACLGMTLAALAADGARAEPPIRGPQDAACRNEARGRVFSAPNPRGLEPEALGRQIYHACMRRAKHRR' A
#
# COMPACT_ATOMS: atom_id res chain seq x y z
N MET A 1 44.88 5.16 39.73
CA MET A 1 44.38 6.44 39.20
C MET A 1 44.71 6.51 37.71
N ALA A 2 43.71 6.85 36.88
CA ALA A 2 43.72 7.14 35.43
C ALA A 2 44.19 6.01 34.46
N SER A 3 43.30 5.39 33.66
CA SER A 3 42.55 5.90 32.49
C SER A 3 43.45 6.00 31.25
N THR A 4 43.27 5.21 30.19
CA THR A 4 42.31 5.51 29.09
C THR A 4 42.34 4.31 28.10
N ARG A 5 41.23 3.62 27.86
CA ARG A 5 40.26 3.86 26.76
C ARG A 5 40.90 3.99 25.38
N ALA A 6 41.00 2.90 24.65
CA ALA A 6 40.83 2.86 23.18
C ALA A 6 40.75 1.40 22.72
N MET A 7 40.07 1.16 21.61
CA MET A 7 40.14 -0.07 20.79
C MET A 7 39.20 -1.25 21.13
N ILE A 8 38.03 -1.03 21.71
CA ILE A 8 36.92 -2.01 21.60
C ILE A 8 35.62 -1.25 21.34
N GLY A 9 35.44 -0.74 20.12
CA GLY A 9 34.27 0.07 19.81
C GLY A 9 34.04 0.32 18.33
N ALA A 10 34.31 -0.66 17.47
CA ALA A 10 34.22 -0.46 16.01
C ALA A 10 33.59 -1.62 15.21
N CYS A 11 32.81 -2.51 15.83
CA CYS A 11 32.16 -3.61 15.10
C CYS A 11 30.64 -3.74 15.27
N LEU A 12 29.97 -2.81 15.96
CA LEU A 12 28.54 -2.93 16.30
C LEU A 12 27.68 -1.83 15.67
N GLY A 13 27.86 -1.55 14.38
CA GLY A 13 26.99 -0.60 13.71
C GLY A 13 27.08 -0.63 12.20
N MET A 14 26.42 -1.59 11.53
CA MET A 14 25.97 -1.43 10.13
C MET A 14 25.21 -2.64 9.53
N THR A 15 24.14 -3.18 10.14
CA THR A 15 23.40 -4.27 9.45
C THR A 15 21.87 -4.31 9.58
N LEU A 16 21.16 -3.26 10.02
CA LEU A 16 19.68 -3.29 10.03
C LEU A 16 19.05 -1.97 9.55
N ALA A 17 19.11 -1.69 8.24
CA ALA A 17 18.35 -0.60 7.61
C ALA A 17 17.80 -0.95 6.21
N ALA A 18 17.60 -2.24 5.90
CA ALA A 18 17.27 -2.69 4.54
C ALA A 18 15.83 -3.25 4.35
N LEU A 19 14.91 -3.07 5.30
CA LEU A 19 13.58 -3.72 5.25
C LEU A 19 12.37 -2.78 5.10
N ALA A 20 12.56 -1.50 4.78
CA ALA A 20 11.43 -0.58 4.60
C ALA A 20 11.54 0.24 3.31
N ALA A 21 11.73 -0.45 2.19
CA ALA A 21 11.34 0.08 0.88
C ALA A 21 10.02 -0.60 0.47
N ASP A 22 9.00 -0.48 1.33
CA ASP A 22 7.62 -0.73 0.91
C ASP A 22 7.32 0.31 -0.16
N GLY A 23 7.20 -0.15 -1.41
CA GLY A 23 7.02 0.70 -2.57
C GLY A 23 5.78 1.55 -2.40
N ALA A 24 5.96 2.80 -1.98
CA ALA A 24 4.99 3.86 -2.14
C ALA A 24 4.82 4.11 -3.65
N ARG A 25 4.17 3.18 -4.35
CA ARG A 25 3.74 3.41 -5.72
C ARG A 25 2.77 4.56 -5.65
N ALA A 26 3.16 5.69 -6.22
CA ALA A 26 2.27 6.82 -6.36
C ALA A 26 0.99 6.34 -7.05
N GLU A 27 -0.14 6.48 -6.36
CA GLU A 27 -1.44 6.14 -6.91
C GLU A 27 -1.62 6.95 -8.21
N PRO A 28 -2.02 6.32 -9.34
CA PRO A 28 -2.17 7.04 -10.60
C PRO A 28 -3.16 8.20 -10.45
N PRO A 29 -2.92 9.33 -11.15
CA PRO A 29 -3.75 10.52 -11.00
C PRO A 29 -5.22 10.23 -11.30
N ILE A 30 -6.10 10.93 -10.58
CA ILE A 30 -7.55 10.80 -10.73
C ILE A 30 -7.96 11.30 -12.12
N ARG A 31 -8.66 10.44 -12.89
CA ARG A 31 -9.06 10.74 -14.28
C ARG A 31 -10.42 11.43 -14.43
N GLY A 32 -11.10 11.71 -13.33
CA GLY A 32 -12.40 12.39 -13.30
C GLY A 32 -13.27 12.00 -12.11
N PRO A 33 -14.50 12.55 -12.01
CA PRO A 33 -15.37 12.32 -10.86
C PRO A 33 -15.81 10.85 -10.72
N GLN A 34 -16.01 10.13 -11.83
CA GLN A 34 -16.34 8.70 -11.77
C GLN A 34 -15.16 7.86 -11.25
N ASP A 35 -13.93 8.18 -11.63
CA ASP A 35 -12.74 7.50 -11.12
C ASP A 35 -12.58 7.71 -9.61
N ALA A 36 -12.75 8.96 -9.15
CA ALA A 36 -12.73 9.28 -7.72
C ALA A 36 -13.80 8.50 -6.93
N ALA A 37 -15.04 8.46 -7.42
CA ALA A 37 -16.12 7.73 -6.78
C ALA A 37 -15.83 6.22 -6.69
N CYS A 38 -15.33 5.62 -7.77
CA CYS A 38 -15.01 4.19 -7.79
C CYS A 38 -13.81 3.83 -6.90
N ARG A 39 -12.83 4.72 -6.75
CA ARG A 39 -11.73 4.52 -5.78
C ARG A 39 -12.22 4.60 -4.34
N ASN A 40 -13.12 5.53 -4.03
CA ASN A 40 -13.72 5.62 -2.70
C ASN A 40 -14.58 4.38 -2.38
N GLU A 41 -15.32 3.86 -3.35
CA GLU A 41 -16.05 2.60 -3.19
C GLU A 41 -15.09 1.44 -2.87
N ALA A 42 -14.00 1.31 -3.63
CA ALA A 42 -13.00 0.27 -3.38
C ALA A 42 -12.41 0.38 -1.96
N ARG A 43 -12.00 1.58 -1.53
CA ARG A 43 -11.46 1.82 -0.18
C ARG A 43 -12.46 1.49 0.93
N GLY A 44 -13.73 1.83 0.76
CA GLY A 44 -14.77 1.57 1.75
C GLY A 44 -15.20 0.09 1.84
N ARG A 45 -14.89 -0.72 0.83
CA ARG A 45 -15.37 -2.10 0.72
C ARG A 45 -14.26 -3.15 0.79
N VAL A 46 -12.99 -2.78 0.64
CA VAL A 46 -11.88 -3.72 0.56
C VAL A 46 -11.76 -4.63 1.80
N PHE A 47 -12.18 -4.17 2.98
CA PHE A 47 -12.13 -4.96 4.23
C PHE A 47 -13.46 -5.61 4.62
N SER A 48 -14.55 -5.34 3.90
CA SER A 48 -15.90 -5.83 4.21
C SER A 48 -16.53 -6.65 3.09
N ALA A 49 -15.98 -6.58 1.87
CA ALA A 49 -16.46 -7.36 0.74
C ALA A 49 -16.13 -8.86 0.92
N PRO A 50 -17.03 -9.76 0.50
CA PRO A 50 -16.74 -11.19 0.47
C PRO A 50 -15.48 -11.48 -0.36
N ASN A 51 -14.56 -12.25 0.21
CA ASN A 51 -13.29 -12.60 -0.43
C ASN A 51 -13.08 -14.12 -0.44
N PRO A 52 -13.90 -14.89 -1.19
CA PRO A 52 -13.83 -16.36 -1.21
C PRO A 52 -12.51 -16.88 -1.81
N ARG A 53 -11.81 -16.03 -2.56
CA ARG A 53 -10.53 -16.35 -3.20
C ARG A 53 -9.32 -15.99 -2.35
N GLY A 54 -9.51 -15.43 -1.14
CA GLY A 54 -8.40 -15.01 -0.28
C GLY A 54 -7.47 -14.00 -0.95
N LEU A 55 -8.00 -13.07 -1.75
CA LEU A 55 -7.22 -12.04 -2.43
C LEU A 55 -6.63 -11.05 -1.43
N GLU A 56 -5.41 -10.58 -1.70
CA GLU A 56 -4.84 -9.45 -0.98
C GLU A 56 -5.71 -8.19 -1.11
N PRO A 57 -5.72 -7.28 -0.11
CA PRO A 57 -6.52 -6.07 -0.13
C PRO A 57 -6.32 -5.23 -1.40
N GLU A 58 -5.09 -5.11 -1.89
CA GLU A 58 -4.80 -4.37 -3.13
C GLU A 58 -5.52 -5.00 -4.34
N ALA A 59 -5.47 -6.34 -4.47
CA ALA A 59 -6.11 -7.06 -5.57
C ALA A 59 -7.64 -7.01 -5.48
N LEU A 60 -8.19 -7.13 -4.27
CA LEU A 60 -9.63 -6.99 -4.03
C LEU A 60 -10.11 -5.56 -4.31
N GLY A 61 -9.36 -4.55 -3.88
CA GLY A 61 -9.61 -3.14 -4.19
C GLY A 61 -9.67 -2.87 -5.69
N ARG A 62 -8.72 -3.41 -6.47
CA ARG A 62 -8.75 -3.33 -7.95
C ARG A 62 -9.99 -4.00 -8.53
N GLN A 63 -10.40 -5.16 -8.02
CA GLN A 63 -11.59 -5.86 -8.50
C GLN A 63 -12.86 -5.03 -8.26
N ILE A 64 -13.01 -4.47 -7.05
CA ILE A 64 -14.15 -3.61 -6.70
C ILE A 64 -14.17 -2.35 -7.59
N TYR A 65 -13.01 -1.71 -7.78
CA TYR A 65 -12.86 -0.55 -8.67
C TYR A 65 -13.34 -0.86 -10.10
N HIS A 66 -12.86 -1.95 -10.70
CA HIS A 66 -13.25 -2.31 -12.07
C HIS A 66 -14.74 -2.67 -12.17
N ALA A 67 -15.32 -3.28 -11.14
CA ALA A 67 -16.76 -3.52 -11.09
C ALA A 67 -17.55 -2.20 -11.05
N CYS A 68 -17.12 -1.22 -10.25
CA CYS A 68 -17.70 0.13 -10.24
C CYS A 68 -17.60 0.81 -11.60
N MET A 69 -16.42 0.81 -12.21
CA MET A 69 -16.20 1.43 -13.52
C MET A 69 -17.07 0.81 -14.62
N ARG A 70 -17.29 -0.52 -14.59
CA ARG A 70 -18.24 -1.18 -15.52
C ARG A 70 -19.67 -0.68 -15.32
N ARG A 71 -20.16 -0.61 -14.07
CA ARG A 71 -21.50 -0.08 -13.78
C ARG A 71 -21.65 1.38 -14.21
N ALA A 72 -20.63 2.21 -14.01
CA ALA A 72 -20.65 3.62 -14.39
C ALA A 72 -20.72 3.82 -15.92
N LYS A 73 -20.11 2.93 -16.72
CA LYS A 73 -20.20 2.97 -18.19
C LYS A 73 -21.62 2.73 -18.70
N HIS A 74 -22.40 1.90 -18.02
CA HIS A 74 -23.78 1.59 -18.40
C HIS A 74 -24.81 2.62 -17.92
N ARG A 75 -24.40 3.64 -17.17
CA ARG A 75 -25.27 4.70 -16.64
C ARG A 75 -25.16 6.03 -17.40
N ARG A 76 -24.40 6.06 -18.49
CA ARG A 76 -24.35 7.19 -19.44
C ARG A 76 -25.22 6.86 -20.64
#